data_AF-A0A4U3A9I5-F1
#
_entry.id   AF-A0A4U3A9I5-F1
#
_cell.length_a   1.000
_cell.length_b   1.000
_cell.length_c   1.000
_cell.angle_alpha   90.00
_cell.angle_beta   90.00
_cell.angle_gamma   90.00
#
_symmetry.space_group_name_H-M   'P 1'
#
loop_
_entity.id
_entity.type
_entity.pdbx_description
1 polymer ?
#
loop_
_entity_poly.entity_id
_entity_poly.type
_entity_poly.pdbx_seq_one_letter_code
_entity_poly.pdbx_strand_id
1 'polypeptide(L)'
;MTKVKVSLRPIASKFNLPTVLKTTILPGDSIERLFIATQVGEIFYIGDGVIRTFLDIRPRIIKLGTFEEGVSSSGYDERGLLGLAFHPQFYQNGLFYLHYSVAGTQGPGALSEPFKPNPCDPKTLNLKWVNRDTQYDHIDTVEEWILQSHSQPQKRRTLLNIRRPFFNHNGVNSLNFSPESGKLVFTNGDGGSGYDPFNLSQDDLEIAGKIIEIDVSKNTFINNPPVVTRFNEFPLSIQETLTVIAKGVRNITGISFQRFYNQYIKYAGNVGQDIVESIFSFVHYKPIPVTELVQTHLMRSTPNQDGFINFGWRGWEGEFPTSFIRHCSENPTLDERTMAYYNETIETSVRRIQPLISYFHKDSRADKFGGTSLTGVQPYMGTTIPSLTGSIVFTDLAKKEEFQSPVKGVLAFTRAALDGKRNDFHVIETNYDFGSQAAYYMSLGTNGDQTRLYLGVYGSMKVTDFNKGTIFEIVP
;
A
#
# COMPACT_ATOMS: atom_id res chain seq x y z
N MET A 1 -27.62 -5.06 -14.74
CA MET A 1 -26.94 -3.92 -14.10
C MET A 1 -26.34 -3.04 -15.17
N THR A 2 -26.41 -1.73 -15.02
CA THR A 2 -25.91 -0.75 -16.00
C THR A 2 -24.38 -0.80 -16.01
N LYS A 3 -23.78 -1.16 -17.15
CA LYS A 3 -22.34 -1.10 -17.34
C LYS A 3 -21.87 0.35 -17.20
N VAL A 4 -20.92 0.60 -16.30
CA VAL A 4 -20.31 1.94 -16.17
C VAL A 4 -19.19 2.06 -17.18
N LYS A 5 -19.27 3.10 -18.00
CA LYS A 5 -18.22 3.45 -18.98
C LYS A 5 -17.61 4.79 -18.59
N VAL A 6 -16.32 4.92 -18.78
CA VAL A 6 -15.55 6.15 -18.58
C VAL A 6 -14.52 6.31 -19.70
N SER A 7 -14.07 7.53 -19.93
CA SER A 7 -12.98 7.85 -20.83
C SER A 7 -11.68 8.09 -20.03
N LEU A 8 -10.54 7.68 -20.56
CA LEU A 8 -9.23 8.05 -20.01
C LEU A 8 -8.68 9.21 -20.83
N ARG A 9 -8.59 10.40 -20.23
CA ARG A 9 -8.03 11.59 -20.88
C ARG A 9 -6.55 11.72 -20.50
N PRO A 10 -5.60 11.53 -21.44
CA PRO A 10 -4.18 11.66 -21.13
C PRO A 10 -3.85 13.10 -20.73
N ILE A 11 -3.16 13.26 -19.61
CA ILE A 11 -2.67 14.55 -19.11
C ILE A 11 -1.21 14.75 -19.55
N ALA A 12 -0.37 13.75 -19.30
CA ALA A 12 1.06 13.80 -19.56
C ALA A 12 1.65 12.40 -19.64
N SER A 13 2.75 12.24 -20.38
CA SER A 13 3.44 10.96 -20.60
C SER A 13 4.94 11.08 -20.39
N LYS A 14 5.66 9.96 -20.57
CA LYS A 14 7.11 9.82 -20.37
C LYS A 14 7.55 9.93 -18.91
N PHE A 15 6.73 9.45 -17.98
CA PHE A 15 7.14 9.27 -16.59
C PHE A 15 7.80 7.91 -16.39
N ASN A 16 8.74 7.83 -15.45
CA ASN A 16 9.14 6.56 -14.85
C ASN A 16 8.05 6.10 -13.89
N LEU A 17 7.85 4.78 -13.76
CA LEU A 17 6.77 4.10 -13.04
C LEU A 17 6.05 4.97 -11.97
N PRO A 18 4.87 5.56 -12.28
CA PRO A 18 4.21 6.51 -11.39
C PRO A 18 3.45 5.78 -10.27
N THR A 19 4.03 5.76 -9.07
CA THR A 19 3.52 5.00 -7.91
C THR A 19 2.58 5.81 -7.03
N VAL A 20 2.72 7.15 -7.01
CA VAL A 20 1.92 8.01 -6.12
C VAL A 20 1.42 9.24 -6.87
N LEU A 21 0.10 9.45 -6.80
CA LEU A 21 -0.59 10.62 -7.35
C LEU A 21 -1.27 11.39 -6.21
N LYS A 22 -0.87 12.65 -6.02
CA LYS A 22 -1.40 13.54 -4.98
C LYS A 22 -1.74 14.90 -5.57
N THR A 23 -2.58 15.65 -4.89
CA THR A 23 -2.85 17.04 -5.21
C THR A 23 -2.59 17.93 -4.01
N THR A 24 -2.13 19.14 -4.26
CA THR A 24 -2.01 20.17 -3.22
C THR A 24 -1.86 21.56 -3.86
N ILE A 25 -1.93 22.61 -3.04
CA ILE A 25 -1.65 23.99 -3.42
C ILE A 25 -0.25 24.34 -2.92
N LEU A 26 0.62 24.80 -3.82
CA LEU A 26 1.97 25.23 -3.48
C LEU A 26 1.95 26.48 -2.56
N PRO A 27 2.92 26.65 -1.65
CA PRO A 27 3.04 27.88 -0.87
C PRO A 27 3.08 29.12 -1.76
N GLY A 28 2.14 30.04 -1.54
CA GLY A 28 2.00 31.28 -2.32
C GLY A 28 1.27 31.12 -3.66
N ASP A 29 0.82 29.93 -4.04
CA ASP A 29 -0.06 29.69 -5.20
C ASP A 29 -1.55 29.71 -4.77
N SER A 30 -2.47 29.80 -5.71
CA SER A 30 -3.92 29.66 -5.48
C SER A 30 -4.53 28.48 -6.22
N ILE A 31 -3.74 27.78 -7.03
CA ILE A 31 -4.20 26.70 -7.90
C ILE A 31 -3.73 25.36 -7.35
N GLU A 32 -4.67 24.42 -7.24
CA GLU A 32 -4.37 23.02 -6.94
C GLU A 32 -3.61 22.37 -8.11
N ARG A 33 -2.48 21.72 -7.81
CA ARG A 33 -1.61 21.07 -8.79
C ARG A 33 -1.60 19.56 -8.55
N LEU A 34 -1.49 18.79 -9.63
CA LEU A 34 -1.30 17.34 -9.58
C LEU A 34 0.19 17.01 -9.47
N PHE A 35 0.57 16.29 -8.41
CA PHE A 35 1.91 15.79 -8.14
C PHE A 35 2.01 14.30 -8.48
N ILE A 36 3.13 13.95 -9.10
CA ILE A 36 3.42 12.62 -9.61
C ILE A 36 4.77 12.20 -9.03
N ALA A 37 4.75 11.26 -8.09
CA ALA A 37 5.94 10.62 -7.57
C ALA A 37 6.17 9.31 -8.34
N THR A 38 7.39 9.16 -8.84
CA THR A 38 7.85 7.99 -9.59
C THR A 38 8.67 7.08 -8.68
N GLN A 39 8.62 5.78 -8.91
CA GLN A 39 9.33 4.80 -8.09
C GLN A 39 10.84 5.06 -8.02
N VAL A 40 11.43 5.57 -9.10
CA VAL A 40 12.87 5.83 -9.18
C VAL A 40 13.33 7.03 -8.35
N GLY A 41 12.42 7.90 -7.88
CA GLY A 41 12.75 9.03 -7.01
C GLY A 41 12.58 10.42 -7.61
N GLU A 42 11.93 10.53 -8.77
CA GLU A 42 11.56 11.84 -9.34
C GLU A 42 10.15 12.21 -8.90
N ILE A 43 9.95 13.46 -8.50
CA ILE A 43 8.65 14.04 -8.17
C ILE A 43 8.41 15.22 -9.10
N PHE A 44 7.30 15.16 -9.83
CA PHE A 44 6.85 16.19 -10.74
C PHE A 44 5.57 16.82 -10.24
N TYR A 45 5.25 18.02 -10.73
CA TYR A 45 3.90 18.56 -10.67
C TYR A 45 3.48 19.15 -12.02
N ILE A 46 2.17 19.14 -12.26
CA ILE A 46 1.57 19.71 -13.47
C ILE A 46 0.87 21.01 -13.09
N GLY A 47 1.31 22.11 -13.70
CA GLY A 47 0.74 23.44 -13.52
C GLY A 47 0.83 24.29 -14.78
N ASP A 48 -0.25 25.00 -15.10
CA ASP A 48 -0.36 25.92 -16.25
C ASP A 48 -0.06 25.23 -17.59
N GLY A 49 -0.44 23.94 -17.70
CA GLY A 49 -0.20 23.11 -18.89
C GLY A 49 1.25 22.60 -19.02
N VAL A 50 2.11 22.83 -18.03
CA VAL A 50 3.53 22.45 -18.07
C VAL A 50 3.86 21.47 -16.94
N ILE A 51 4.73 20.50 -17.25
CA ILE A 51 5.30 19.58 -16.27
C ILE A 51 6.57 20.22 -15.69
N ARG A 52 6.66 20.29 -14.36
CA ARG A 52 7.83 20.82 -13.65
C ARG A 52 8.35 19.80 -12.65
N THR A 53 9.67 19.69 -12.52
CA THR A 53 10.30 18.89 -11.47
C THR A 53 10.12 19.61 -10.13
N PHE A 54 9.51 18.93 -9.18
CA PHE A 54 9.39 19.37 -7.80
C PHE A 54 10.65 19.02 -6.99
N LEU A 55 11.09 17.76 -7.13
CA LEU A 55 12.21 17.21 -6.37
C LEU A 55 12.78 16.00 -7.12
N ASP A 56 14.09 15.83 -7.08
CA ASP A 56 14.78 14.63 -7.57
C ASP A 56 15.64 14.05 -6.44
N ILE A 57 15.22 12.89 -5.92
CA ILE A 57 15.94 12.13 -4.91
C ILE A 57 16.51 10.82 -5.46
N ARG A 58 16.62 10.63 -6.79
CA ARG A 58 17.20 9.41 -7.37
C ARG A 58 18.52 8.97 -6.72
N PRO A 59 19.47 9.87 -6.36
CA PRO A 59 20.70 9.47 -5.68
C PRO A 59 20.51 8.88 -4.28
N ARG A 60 19.34 9.09 -3.66
CA ARG A 60 18.97 8.57 -2.33
C ARG A 60 18.17 7.27 -2.41
N ILE A 61 17.69 6.90 -3.60
CA ILE A 61 16.92 5.69 -3.84
C ILE A 61 17.87 4.51 -4.06
N ILE A 62 17.60 3.40 -3.39
CA ILE A 62 18.17 2.08 -3.66
C ILE A 62 18.19 1.78 -5.17
N LYS A 63 19.28 1.18 -5.65
CA LYS A 63 19.34 0.76 -7.05
C LYS A 63 18.25 -0.27 -7.31
N LEU A 64 17.40 0.01 -8.30
CA LEU A 64 16.23 -0.80 -8.62
C LEU A 64 16.50 -1.75 -9.79
N GLY A 65 15.82 -2.90 -9.79
CA GLY A 65 15.81 -3.84 -10.91
C GLY A 65 17.16 -4.48 -11.22
N THR A 66 18.08 -4.54 -10.24
CA THR A 66 19.31 -5.32 -10.32
C THR A 66 19.03 -6.80 -10.09
N PHE A 67 19.77 -7.66 -10.78
CA PHE A 67 19.90 -9.07 -10.42
C PHE A 67 20.73 -9.14 -9.13
N GLU A 68 20.05 -9.17 -7.99
CA GLU A 68 20.63 -9.51 -6.69
C GLU A 68 20.10 -10.89 -6.30
N GLU A 69 20.89 -11.71 -5.60
CA GLU A 69 20.38 -12.97 -5.03
C GLU A 69 19.17 -12.64 -4.14
N GLY A 70 18.00 -13.21 -4.47
CA GLY A 70 16.73 -12.91 -3.79
C GLY A 70 15.83 -11.87 -4.47
N VAL A 71 16.31 -11.12 -5.48
CA VAL A 71 15.50 -10.17 -6.27
C VAL A 71 15.09 -10.79 -7.62
N SER A 72 13.87 -10.52 -8.06
CA SER A 72 13.30 -11.15 -9.27
C SER A 72 14.11 -10.84 -10.53
N SER A 73 14.46 -11.88 -11.29
CA SER A 73 15.09 -11.79 -12.63
C SER A 73 14.19 -11.11 -13.68
N SER A 74 12.93 -10.83 -13.33
CA SER A 74 11.94 -10.23 -14.23
C SER A 74 12.10 -8.72 -14.41
N GLY A 75 12.88 -8.03 -13.55
CA GLY A 75 13.01 -6.57 -13.53
C GLY A 75 11.94 -5.86 -12.67
N TYR A 76 11.08 -6.61 -11.99
CA TYR A 76 10.16 -6.12 -10.97
C TYR A 76 10.88 -5.86 -9.65
N ASP A 77 10.49 -4.79 -8.96
CA ASP A 77 11.02 -4.37 -7.66
C ASP A 77 9.92 -3.57 -6.95
N GLU A 78 9.69 -3.79 -5.65
CA GLU A 78 8.78 -2.96 -4.82
C GLU A 78 9.53 -1.96 -3.95
N ARG A 79 10.86 -1.91 -4.04
CA ARG A 79 11.64 -0.87 -3.38
C ARG A 79 11.53 0.42 -4.19
N GLY A 80 11.95 1.54 -3.60
CA GLY A 80 12.01 2.83 -4.30
C GLY A 80 11.33 3.94 -3.52
N LEU A 81 10.77 4.93 -4.22
CA LEU A 81 9.89 5.94 -3.63
C LEU A 81 8.45 5.43 -3.57
N LEU A 82 7.96 5.23 -2.34
CA LEU A 82 6.73 4.49 -2.03
C LEU A 82 5.63 5.36 -1.43
N GLY A 83 5.96 6.54 -0.93
CA GLY A 83 5.02 7.43 -0.26
C GLY A 83 5.35 8.90 -0.43
N LEU A 84 4.30 9.71 -0.64
CA LEU A 84 4.33 11.15 -0.64
C LEU A 84 3.06 11.66 0.06
N ALA A 85 3.22 12.49 1.08
CA ALA A 85 2.10 13.18 1.72
C ALA A 85 2.45 14.65 1.96
N PHE A 86 1.53 15.55 1.61
CA PHE A 86 1.63 16.96 1.97
C PHE A 86 0.97 17.18 3.33
N HIS A 87 1.58 18.01 4.18
CA HIS A 87 0.94 18.42 5.42
C HIS A 87 -0.42 19.09 5.12
N PRO A 88 -1.46 18.96 5.96
CA PRO A 88 -2.77 19.59 5.72
C PRO A 88 -2.69 21.11 5.56
N GLN A 89 -1.65 21.71 6.14
CA GLN A 89 -1.31 23.14 6.03
C GLN A 89 -0.11 23.40 5.11
N PHE A 90 0.17 22.54 4.13
CA PHE A 90 1.32 22.66 3.22
C PHE A 90 1.40 24.03 2.56
N TYR A 91 0.26 24.60 2.16
CA TYR A 91 0.17 25.96 1.63
C TYR A 91 0.80 27.02 2.57
N GLN A 92 0.70 26.83 3.88
CA GLN A 92 1.20 27.77 4.89
C GLN A 92 2.61 27.42 5.37
N ASN A 93 2.90 26.13 5.59
CA ASN A 93 4.12 25.70 6.26
C ASN A 93 5.16 25.02 5.36
N GLY A 94 4.80 24.69 4.12
CA GLY A 94 5.67 24.02 3.15
C GLY A 94 6.10 22.61 3.55
N LEU A 95 5.50 21.98 4.57
CA LEU A 95 5.91 20.65 5.05
C LEU A 95 5.30 19.52 4.23
N PHE A 96 6.13 18.57 3.83
CA PHE A 96 5.72 17.34 3.15
C PHE A 96 6.61 16.18 3.60
N TYR A 97 6.18 14.96 3.29
CA TYR A 97 6.78 13.74 3.83
C TYR A 97 6.97 12.72 2.73
N LEU A 98 8.11 12.03 2.79
CA LEU A 98 8.50 11.00 1.84
C LEU A 98 8.73 9.68 2.58
N HIS A 99 8.36 8.57 1.94
CA HIS A 99 8.72 7.23 2.36
C HIS A 99 9.44 6.53 1.20
N TYR A 100 10.68 6.10 1.43
CA TYR A 100 11.46 5.44 0.39
C TYR A 100 12.53 4.48 0.93
N SER A 101 12.96 3.56 0.06
CA SER A 101 14.03 2.59 0.30
C SER A 101 15.41 3.21 0.01
N VAL A 102 16.30 3.17 1.00
CA VAL A 102 17.52 3.99 1.05
C VAL A 102 18.67 3.42 0.20
N ALA A 103 19.35 4.29 -0.54
CA ALA A 103 20.56 3.93 -1.29
C ALA A 103 21.69 3.46 -0.37
N GLY A 104 22.39 2.39 -0.78
CA GLY A 104 23.56 1.86 -0.08
C GLY A 104 23.24 0.98 1.13
N THR A 105 21.96 0.65 1.36
CA THR A 105 21.53 -0.21 2.49
C THR A 105 21.17 -1.62 2.06
N GLN A 106 21.49 -2.01 0.82
CA GLN A 106 21.26 -3.35 0.30
C GLN A 106 21.95 -4.39 1.19
N GLY A 107 21.21 -5.44 1.55
CA GLY A 107 21.69 -6.59 2.28
C GLY A 107 21.26 -7.90 1.63
N PRO A 108 21.65 -9.04 2.21
CA PRO A 108 21.44 -10.36 1.61
C PRO A 108 19.99 -10.88 1.72
N GLY A 109 19.08 -10.14 2.35
CA GLY A 109 17.75 -10.63 2.71
C GLY A 109 17.75 -11.50 3.97
N ALA A 110 16.57 -11.79 4.51
CA ALA A 110 16.41 -12.57 5.73
C ALA A 110 16.43 -14.09 5.51
N LEU A 111 16.13 -14.55 4.30
CA LEU A 111 16.20 -15.96 3.87
C LEU A 111 16.78 -16.00 2.46
N SER A 112 17.64 -16.99 2.20
CA SER A 112 18.26 -17.20 0.88
C SER A 112 17.34 -17.93 -0.10
N GLU A 113 16.33 -18.65 0.40
CA GLU A 113 15.45 -19.51 -0.39
C GLU A 113 13.98 -19.11 -0.24
N PRO A 114 13.14 -19.33 -1.27
CA PRO A 114 11.70 -19.15 -1.16
C PRO A 114 11.12 -19.97 -0.01
N PHE A 115 10.32 -19.32 0.82
CA PHE A 115 9.68 -19.96 1.97
C PHE A 115 8.29 -20.50 1.63
N LYS A 116 8.03 -21.74 2.03
CA LYS A 116 6.69 -22.34 2.08
C LYS A 116 6.52 -23.07 3.42
N PRO A 117 5.45 -22.79 4.20
CA PRO A 117 5.22 -23.49 5.46
C PRO A 117 4.89 -24.97 5.19
N ASN A 118 5.34 -25.83 6.10
CA ASN A 118 4.98 -27.23 6.15
C ASN A 118 4.14 -27.47 7.41
N PRO A 119 2.82 -27.75 7.29
CA PRO A 119 1.95 -27.99 8.45
C PRO A 119 2.40 -29.15 9.34
N CYS A 120 3.20 -30.08 8.81
CA CYS A 120 3.75 -31.21 9.55
C CYS A 120 5.11 -30.92 10.19
N ASP A 121 5.72 -29.74 9.96
CA ASP A 121 6.97 -29.33 10.57
C ASP A 121 6.81 -28.02 11.38
N PRO A 122 6.71 -28.11 12.72
CA PRO A 122 6.58 -26.96 13.61
C PRO A 122 7.69 -25.91 13.45
N LYS A 123 8.88 -26.27 12.96
CA LYS A 123 9.98 -25.31 12.75
C LYS A 123 9.68 -24.33 11.64
N THR A 124 8.95 -24.77 10.61
CA THR A 124 8.52 -23.89 9.51
C THR A 124 7.38 -22.98 9.95
N LEU A 125 6.52 -23.42 10.88
CA LEU A 125 5.40 -22.63 11.36
C LEU A 125 5.82 -21.53 12.34
N ASN A 126 6.92 -21.72 13.08
CA ASN A 126 7.34 -20.83 14.16
C ASN A 126 8.69 -20.14 13.90
N LEU A 127 9.06 -19.95 12.63
CA LEU A 127 10.32 -19.33 12.27
C LEU A 127 10.42 -17.90 12.86
N LYS A 128 11.61 -17.52 13.32
CA LYS A 128 11.88 -16.19 13.87
C LYS A 128 13.02 -15.52 13.13
N TRP A 129 12.86 -14.24 12.87
CA TRP A 129 13.91 -13.40 12.33
C TRP A 129 14.86 -13.01 13.46
N VAL A 130 15.99 -13.70 13.59
CA VAL A 130 16.94 -13.51 14.70
C VAL A 130 18.14 -12.63 14.33
N ASN A 131 18.72 -12.81 13.14
CA ASN A 131 19.94 -12.11 12.70
C ASN A 131 19.63 -10.77 12.01
N ARG A 132 18.75 -9.95 12.62
CA ARG A 132 18.13 -8.78 11.97
C ARG A 132 19.12 -7.70 11.54
N ASP A 133 20.25 -7.59 12.22
CA ASP A 133 21.28 -6.59 11.92
C ASP A 133 22.14 -6.93 10.70
N THR A 134 22.13 -8.19 10.24
CA THR A 134 22.99 -8.67 9.14
C THR A 134 22.22 -9.39 8.04
N GLN A 135 21.03 -9.92 8.33
CA GLN A 135 20.16 -10.66 7.42
C GLN A 135 18.89 -9.85 7.19
N TYR A 136 19.03 -8.76 6.43
CA TYR A 136 17.93 -7.89 6.00
C TYR A 136 18.18 -7.50 4.53
N ASP A 137 17.14 -7.05 3.84
CA ASP A 137 17.21 -6.67 2.43
C ASP A 137 17.59 -5.20 2.24
N HIS A 138 16.89 -4.31 2.93
CA HIS A 138 17.16 -2.86 2.85
C HIS A 138 16.62 -2.12 4.07
N ILE A 139 16.91 -0.81 4.12
CA ILE A 139 16.30 0.12 5.07
C ILE A 139 15.32 1.00 4.32
N ASP A 140 14.09 1.06 4.82
CA ASP A 140 13.12 2.09 4.47
C ASP A 140 13.23 3.27 5.43
N THR A 141 13.00 4.48 4.93
CA THR A 141 12.99 5.71 5.74
C THR A 141 11.73 6.51 5.52
N VAL A 142 11.21 7.11 6.60
CA VAL A 142 10.15 8.13 6.54
C VAL A 142 10.78 9.45 6.93
N GLU A 143 10.70 10.45 6.05
CA GLU A 143 11.37 11.74 6.22
C GLU A 143 10.39 12.91 6.15
N GLU A 144 10.66 13.94 6.94
CA GLU A 144 10.01 15.24 6.88
C GLU A 144 10.87 16.21 6.05
N TRP A 145 10.25 16.86 5.09
CA TRP A 145 10.85 17.81 4.17
C TRP A 145 10.11 19.14 4.21
N ILE A 146 10.78 20.21 3.78
CA ILE A 146 10.22 21.56 3.73
C ILE A 146 10.51 22.21 2.39
N LEU A 147 9.50 22.87 1.84
CA LEU A 147 9.62 23.83 0.74
C LEU A 147 9.50 25.24 1.29
N GLN A 148 10.60 25.99 1.34
CA GLN A 148 10.56 27.41 1.63
C GLN A 148 10.26 28.18 0.34
N SER A 149 9.63 29.35 0.46
CA SER A 149 9.32 30.22 -0.68
C SER A 149 10.58 30.51 -1.51
N HIS A 150 10.48 30.33 -2.84
CA HIS A 150 11.58 30.55 -3.81
C HIS A 150 12.83 29.67 -3.61
N SER A 151 12.72 28.54 -2.91
CA SER A 151 13.83 27.61 -2.69
C SER A 151 13.53 26.21 -3.25
N GLN A 152 14.57 25.38 -3.34
CA GLN A 152 14.39 23.95 -3.59
C GLN A 152 13.96 23.23 -2.31
N PRO A 153 13.13 22.17 -2.39
CA PRO A 153 12.78 21.39 -1.21
C PRO A 153 14.01 20.81 -0.49
N GLN A 154 13.99 20.84 0.84
CA GLN A 154 15.10 20.34 1.67
C GLN A 154 14.58 19.37 2.74
N LYS A 155 15.39 18.35 3.04
CA LYS A 155 15.14 17.44 4.14
C LYS A 155 15.28 18.19 5.46
N ARG A 156 14.27 18.09 6.33
CA ARG A 156 14.26 18.69 7.68
C ARG A 156 14.72 17.69 8.75
N ARG A 157 14.16 16.48 8.76
CA ARG A 157 14.53 15.40 9.70
C ARG A 157 14.07 14.04 9.19
N THR A 158 14.65 12.97 9.72
CA THR A 158 14.11 11.61 9.58
C THR A 158 13.16 11.31 10.75
N LEU A 159 12.01 10.73 10.45
CA LEU A 159 11.01 10.30 11.43
C LEU A 159 11.20 8.83 11.82
N LEU A 160 11.47 7.95 10.84
CA LEU A 160 11.64 6.51 11.05
C LEU A 160 12.72 5.95 10.12
N ASN A 161 13.46 4.94 10.59
CA ASN A 161 14.34 4.09 9.79
C ASN A 161 14.02 2.63 10.13
N ILE A 162 13.59 1.84 9.15
CA ILE A 162 13.02 0.50 9.35
C ILE A 162 13.80 -0.51 8.50
N ARG A 163 14.37 -1.55 9.11
CA ARG A 163 14.95 -2.67 8.33
C ARG A 163 13.82 -3.54 7.79
N ARG A 164 13.92 -3.87 6.51
CA ARG A 164 13.00 -4.74 5.79
C ARG A 164 13.66 -6.10 5.57
N PRO A 165 13.01 -7.22 5.92
CA PRO A 165 13.62 -8.55 5.79
C PRO A 165 13.71 -9.02 4.32
N PHE A 166 12.82 -8.55 3.45
CA PHE A 166 12.77 -8.90 2.03
C PHE A 166 12.49 -7.65 1.18
N PHE A 167 12.79 -7.71 -0.13
CA PHE A 167 12.60 -6.58 -1.05
C PHE A 167 11.13 -6.24 -1.36
N ASN A 168 10.19 -7.11 -0.99
CA ASN A 168 8.80 -7.08 -1.44
C ASN A 168 7.83 -6.67 -0.30
N HIS A 169 6.55 -6.50 -0.64
CA HIS A 169 5.45 -6.06 0.24
C HIS A 169 5.74 -4.75 1.00
N ASN A 170 6.36 -3.77 0.34
CA ASN A 170 6.66 -2.48 0.97
C ASN A 170 5.46 -1.51 0.91
N GLY A 171 4.43 -1.88 0.15
CA GLY A 171 3.24 -1.07 -0.09
C GLY A 171 3.50 0.10 -1.05
N VAL A 172 2.41 0.69 -1.52
CA VAL A 172 2.41 1.88 -2.39
C VAL A 172 1.49 2.94 -1.81
N ASN A 173 1.69 4.21 -2.18
CA ASN A 173 0.91 5.33 -1.63
C ASN A 173 0.88 5.30 -0.08
N SER A 174 2.04 4.99 0.50
CA SER A 174 2.21 4.57 1.90
C SER A 174 2.04 5.68 2.95
N LEU A 175 1.90 6.93 2.52
CA LEU A 175 1.75 8.10 3.39
C LEU A 175 0.48 8.88 3.06
N ASN A 176 -0.32 9.15 4.09
CA ASN A 176 -1.51 10.01 4.02
C ASN A 176 -1.66 10.78 5.32
N PHE A 177 -2.29 11.96 5.32
CA PHE A 177 -2.73 12.58 6.57
C PHE A 177 -4.13 12.12 6.91
N SER A 178 -4.34 11.73 8.17
CA SER A 178 -5.68 11.45 8.68
C SER A 178 -6.44 12.77 8.81
N PRO A 179 -7.58 12.96 8.10
CA PRO A 179 -8.40 14.14 8.29
C PRO A 179 -9.16 14.13 9.63
N GLU A 180 -9.16 13.00 10.34
CA GLU A 180 -9.78 12.83 11.64
C GLU A 180 -8.86 13.22 12.79
N SER A 181 -7.60 12.76 12.76
CA SER A 181 -6.62 13.01 13.84
C SER A 181 -5.62 14.11 13.51
N GLY A 182 -5.49 14.51 12.24
CA GLY A 182 -4.46 15.45 11.78
C GLY A 182 -3.04 14.88 11.76
N LYS A 183 -2.87 13.59 12.08
CA LYS A 183 -1.56 12.92 12.13
C LYS A 183 -1.17 12.33 10.78
N LEU A 184 0.14 12.16 10.58
CA LEU A 184 0.67 11.43 9.42
C LEU A 184 0.40 9.95 9.62
N VAL A 185 -0.18 9.29 8.63
CA VAL A 185 -0.45 7.85 8.62
C VAL A 185 0.57 7.18 7.70
N PHE A 186 1.26 6.20 8.25
CA PHE A 186 2.19 5.32 7.56
C PHE A 186 1.59 3.92 7.45
N THR A 187 1.49 3.39 6.23
CA THR A 187 1.05 2.02 5.96
C THR A 187 2.21 1.20 5.39
N ASN A 188 2.44 0.00 5.92
CA ASN A 188 3.43 -0.91 5.36
C ASN A 188 2.92 -2.36 5.34
N GLY A 189 3.55 -3.19 4.50
CA GLY A 189 3.28 -4.63 4.45
C GLY A 189 4.12 -5.44 5.43
N ASP A 190 3.89 -6.75 5.42
CA ASP A 190 4.39 -7.75 6.36
C ASP A 190 5.91 -7.95 6.36
N GLY A 191 6.63 -7.43 5.36
CA GLY A 191 8.08 -7.57 5.24
C GLY A 191 8.53 -8.27 3.96
N GLY A 192 7.64 -8.92 3.21
CA GLY A 192 7.86 -9.23 1.79
C GLY A 192 7.87 -10.69 1.36
N SER A 193 8.01 -11.65 2.27
CA SER A 193 7.95 -13.06 1.89
C SER A 193 6.51 -13.56 1.89
N GLY A 194 6.20 -14.44 0.94
CA GLY A 194 4.97 -15.23 0.98
C GLY A 194 4.80 -15.93 2.32
N TYR A 195 3.54 -16.05 2.75
CA TYR A 195 3.12 -16.68 4.01
C TYR A 195 3.63 -16.02 5.30
N ASP A 196 4.27 -14.85 5.28
CA ASP A 196 4.80 -14.16 6.48
C ASP A 196 5.57 -15.12 7.43
N PRO A 197 6.75 -15.63 7.00
CA PRO A 197 7.47 -16.69 7.70
C PRO A 197 7.71 -16.39 9.18
N PHE A 198 7.92 -15.11 9.51
CA PHE A 198 8.27 -14.68 10.86
C PHE A 198 7.07 -14.20 11.69
N ASN A 199 5.85 -14.23 11.11
CA ASN A 199 4.61 -13.75 11.71
C ASN A 199 4.67 -12.27 12.09
N LEU A 200 5.34 -11.44 11.28
CA LEU A 200 5.56 -10.03 11.59
C LEU A 200 4.25 -9.24 11.60
N SER A 201 3.31 -9.62 10.73
CA SER A 201 2.07 -8.88 10.58
C SER A 201 1.16 -8.99 11.81
N GLN A 202 1.14 -10.16 12.48
CA GLN A 202 0.34 -10.38 13.70
C GLN A 202 1.07 -10.06 15.01
N ASP A 203 2.40 -10.10 15.05
CA ASP A 203 3.18 -9.76 16.24
C ASP A 203 3.03 -8.26 16.56
N ASP A 204 2.57 -7.95 17.76
CA ASP A 204 2.22 -6.59 18.21
C ASP A 204 3.45 -5.69 18.39
N LEU A 205 4.64 -6.26 18.57
CA LEU A 205 5.88 -5.47 18.66
C LEU A 205 6.53 -5.14 17.32
N GLU A 206 6.16 -5.86 16.26
CA GLU A 206 6.76 -5.68 14.94
C GLU A 206 6.16 -4.46 14.24
N ILE A 207 7.02 -3.67 13.61
CA ILE A 207 6.60 -2.49 12.84
C ILE A 207 5.97 -2.91 11.50
N ALA A 208 6.37 -4.05 10.96
CA ALA A 208 5.84 -4.56 9.69
C ALA A 208 4.38 -5.06 9.82
N GLY A 209 3.64 -4.93 8.72
CA GLY A 209 2.24 -5.33 8.61
C GLY A 209 1.30 -4.47 9.45
N LYS A 210 1.63 -3.19 9.66
CA LYS A 210 0.87 -2.25 10.49
C LYS A 210 0.42 -1.02 9.70
N ILE A 211 -0.65 -0.40 10.19
CA ILE A 211 -0.98 0.99 9.87
C ILE A 211 -0.74 1.82 11.14
N ILE A 212 0.08 2.87 11.02
CA ILE A 212 0.63 3.61 12.15
C ILE A 212 0.35 5.10 11.96
N GLU A 213 -0.21 5.76 12.97
CA GLU A 213 -0.23 7.21 13.08
C GLU A 213 1.05 7.73 13.74
N ILE A 214 1.61 8.79 13.16
CA ILE A 214 2.82 9.49 13.60
C ILE A 214 2.42 10.93 13.92
N ASP A 215 2.55 11.32 15.18
CA ASP A 215 2.38 12.70 15.62
C ASP A 215 3.61 13.54 15.31
N VAL A 216 3.62 14.13 14.12
CA VAL A 216 4.71 14.97 13.61
C VAL A 216 4.83 16.32 14.32
N SER A 217 3.83 16.72 15.11
CA SER A 217 3.87 17.97 15.88
C SER A 217 4.75 17.87 17.13
N LYS A 218 4.96 16.64 17.65
CA LYS A 218 5.82 16.40 18.80
C LYS A 218 7.30 16.56 18.43
N ASN A 219 8.02 17.29 19.28
CA ASN A 219 9.47 17.39 19.18
C ASN A 219 10.12 16.25 19.98
N THR A 220 10.77 15.34 19.27
CA THR A 220 11.49 14.20 19.86
C THR A 220 12.91 14.55 20.29
N PHE A 221 13.41 15.74 19.91
CA PHE A 221 14.82 16.15 19.97
C PHE A 221 15.78 15.20 19.23
N ILE A 222 15.25 14.33 18.37
CA ILE A 222 16.01 13.34 17.58
C ILE A 222 15.72 13.60 16.10
N ASN A 223 16.74 14.05 15.36
CA ASN A 223 16.61 14.31 13.92
C ASN A 223 16.94 13.10 13.04
N ASN A 224 17.63 12.11 13.59
CA ASN A 224 17.96 10.87 12.91
C ASN A 224 17.81 9.69 13.91
N PRO A 225 16.66 9.00 13.91
CA PRO A 225 16.40 7.89 14.82
C PRO A 225 17.24 6.66 14.46
N PRO A 226 17.44 5.72 15.40
CA PRO A 226 18.09 4.46 15.10
C PRO A 226 17.32 3.67 14.03
N VAL A 227 18.03 2.80 13.32
CA VAL A 227 17.43 1.83 12.41
C VAL A 227 16.87 0.69 13.25
N VAL A 228 15.58 0.39 13.11
CA VAL A 228 14.89 -0.59 13.96
C VAL A 228 14.08 -1.60 13.16
N THR A 229 13.64 -2.66 13.83
CA THR A 229 12.64 -3.61 13.32
C THR A 229 11.40 -3.66 14.19
N ARG A 230 11.55 -3.37 15.49
CA ARG A 230 10.51 -3.46 16.50
C ARG A 230 10.32 -2.15 17.22
N PHE A 231 9.12 -1.96 17.76
CA PHE A 231 8.77 -0.75 18.49
C PHE A 231 9.59 -0.52 19.76
N ASN A 232 9.99 -1.58 20.46
CA ASN A 232 10.78 -1.48 21.69
C ASN A 232 12.24 -1.06 21.46
N GLU A 233 12.70 -1.05 20.21
CA GLU A 233 14.04 -0.58 19.84
C GLU A 233 14.09 0.95 19.68
N PHE A 234 12.93 1.62 19.60
CA PHE A 234 12.87 3.07 19.57
C PHE A 234 13.13 3.68 20.96
N PRO A 235 13.79 4.86 21.03
CA PRO A 235 13.75 5.71 22.22
C PRO A 235 12.32 6.08 22.60
N LEU A 236 12.06 6.25 23.91
CA LEU A 236 10.73 6.56 24.44
C LEU A 236 10.09 7.78 23.76
N SER A 237 10.86 8.85 23.52
CA SER A 237 10.35 10.07 22.87
C SER A 237 9.80 9.83 21.47
N ILE A 238 10.29 8.80 20.75
CA ILE A 238 9.75 8.39 19.45
C ILE A 238 8.53 7.49 19.65
N GLN A 239 8.59 6.52 20.57
CA GLN A 239 7.44 5.67 20.89
C GLN A 239 6.19 6.49 21.23
N GLU A 240 6.35 7.61 21.95
CA GLU A 240 5.27 8.54 22.32
C GLU A 240 4.64 9.30 21.13
N THR A 241 5.28 9.28 19.95
CA THR A 241 4.72 9.84 18.72
C THR A 241 3.89 8.84 17.93
N LEU A 242 4.02 7.55 18.22
CA LEU A 242 3.49 6.47 17.40
C LEU A 242 2.24 5.85 18.02
N THR A 243 1.24 5.58 17.18
CA THR A 243 0.01 4.88 17.58
C THR A 243 -0.39 3.91 16.48
N VAL A 244 -0.57 2.63 16.81
CA VAL A 244 -0.97 1.62 15.82
C VAL A 244 -2.49 1.64 15.68
N ILE A 245 -2.99 1.81 14.46
CA ILE A 245 -4.44 1.84 14.18
C ILE A 245 -4.97 0.51 13.66
N ALA A 246 -4.13 -0.27 12.98
CA ALA A 246 -4.47 -1.60 12.47
C ALA A 246 -3.23 -2.50 12.36
N LYS A 247 -3.45 -3.82 12.42
CA LYS A 247 -2.45 -4.87 12.10
C LYS A 247 -3.00 -5.91 11.13
N GLY A 248 -2.17 -6.89 10.76
CA GLY A 248 -2.58 -7.97 9.87
C GLY A 248 -2.57 -7.57 8.40
N VAL A 249 -1.71 -6.63 8.02
CA VAL A 249 -1.50 -6.21 6.62
C VAL A 249 -0.49 -7.14 5.94
N ARG A 250 -0.77 -7.55 4.69
CA ARG A 250 0.16 -8.30 3.83
C ARG A 250 0.96 -7.35 2.95
N ASN A 251 0.30 -6.75 1.95
CA ASN A 251 0.85 -5.73 1.06
C ASN A 251 -0.26 -4.72 0.72
N ILE A 252 -0.02 -3.43 0.94
CA ILE A 252 -1.09 -2.42 1.07
C ILE A 252 -0.96 -1.30 0.03
N THR A 253 -2.11 -0.87 -0.49
CA THR A 253 -2.22 0.22 -1.50
C THR A 253 -2.37 1.62 -0.90
N GLY A 254 -1.95 1.77 0.37
CA GLY A 254 -2.22 2.94 1.19
C GLY A 254 -3.57 2.88 1.90
N ILE A 255 -3.95 4.03 2.46
CA ILE A 255 -5.23 4.22 3.15
C ILE A 255 -5.91 5.47 2.60
N SER A 256 -7.21 5.39 2.36
CA SER A 256 -8.04 6.51 1.89
C SER A 256 -9.17 6.79 2.87
N PHE A 257 -9.64 8.03 2.88
CA PHE A 257 -10.65 8.53 3.82
C PHE A 257 -11.82 9.10 3.04
N GLN A 258 -13.02 8.61 3.30
CA GLN A 258 -14.25 9.18 2.76
C GLN A 258 -15.00 9.89 3.87
N ARG A 259 -15.32 11.17 3.68
CA ARG A 259 -16.19 11.89 4.59
C ARG A 259 -17.63 11.41 4.41
N PHE A 260 -18.26 10.96 5.48
CA PHE A 260 -19.66 10.57 5.52
C PHE A 260 -20.33 11.22 6.73
N TYR A 261 -21.18 12.21 6.48
CA TYR A 261 -21.71 13.11 7.51
C TYR A 261 -20.59 13.72 8.37
N ASN A 262 -20.55 13.38 9.66
CA ASN A 262 -19.61 13.89 10.65
C ASN A 262 -18.49 12.89 10.98
N GLN A 263 -18.31 11.84 10.17
CA GLN A 263 -17.33 10.79 10.38
C GLN A 263 -16.51 10.52 9.10
N TYR A 264 -15.42 9.78 9.27
CA TYR A 264 -14.57 9.32 8.17
C TYR A 264 -14.56 7.80 8.10
N ILE A 265 -14.94 7.26 6.94
CA ILE A 265 -14.76 5.85 6.61
C ILE A 265 -13.36 5.67 6.03
N LYS A 266 -12.59 4.74 6.59
CA LYS A 266 -11.25 4.39 6.09
C LYS A 266 -11.38 3.21 5.14
N TYR A 267 -10.66 3.26 4.02
CA TYR A 267 -10.52 2.12 3.11
C TYR A 267 -9.05 1.77 2.91
N ALA A 268 -8.74 0.48 2.99
CA ALA A 268 -7.40 -0.05 2.77
C ALA A 268 -7.48 -1.29 1.87
N GLY A 269 -6.80 -1.26 0.72
CA GLY A 269 -6.63 -2.45 -0.11
C GLY A 269 -5.47 -3.30 0.40
N ASN A 270 -5.66 -4.61 0.49
CA ASN A 270 -4.66 -5.58 0.92
C ASN A 270 -4.52 -6.66 -0.16
N VAL A 271 -3.32 -6.77 -0.73
CA VAL A 271 -3.02 -7.69 -1.83
C VAL A 271 -2.89 -9.11 -1.31
N GLY A 272 -3.58 -10.04 -1.98
CA GLY A 272 -3.64 -11.46 -1.64
C GLY A 272 -2.37 -12.23 -1.94
N GLN A 273 -2.35 -13.48 -1.49
CA GLN A 273 -1.30 -14.44 -1.81
C GLN A 273 -1.68 -15.23 -3.08
N ASP A 274 -2.70 -16.10 -2.97
CA ASP A 274 -3.00 -17.12 -3.99
C ASP A 274 -4.50 -17.17 -4.39
N ILE A 275 -5.39 -16.58 -3.58
CA ILE A 275 -6.84 -16.80 -3.67
C ILE A 275 -7.60 -15.51 -3.97
N VAL A 276 -7.40 -14.45 -3.16
CA VAL A 276 -8.23 -13.25 -3.23
C VAL A 276 -7.45 -11.97 -2.97
N GLU A 277 -7.86 -10.93 -3.68
CA GLU A 277 -7.57 -9.54 -3.31
C GLU A 277 -8.70 -9.00 -2.43
N SER A 278 -8.39 -8.10 -1.49
CA SER A 278 -9.41 -7.59 -0.55
C SER A 278 -9.32 -6.09 -0.30
N ILE A 279 -10.48 -5.46 -0.14
CA ILE A 279 -10.58 -4.08 0.36
C ILE A 279 -11.25 -4.14 1.74
N PHE A 280 -10.60 -3.58 2.74
CA PHE A 280 -11.13 -3.44 4.10
C PHE A 280 -11.72 -2.05 4.29
N SER A 281 -12.76 -1.96 5.13
CA SER A 281 -13.34 -0.69 5.54
C SER A 281 -13.64 -0.67 7.02
N PHE A 282 -13.38 0.45 7.69
CA PHE A 282 -13.74 0.63 9.09
C PHE A 282 -13.99 2.11 9.41
N VAL A 283 -14.85 2.35 10.40
CA VAL A 283 -15.22 3.70 10.87
C VAL A 283 -14.74 3.87 12.31
N HIS A 284 -15.24 3.01 13.19
CA HIS A 284 -14.88 2.94 14.60
C HIS A 284 -13.67 2.05 14.80
N TYR A 285 -12.69 2.54 15.54
CA TYR A 285 -11.48 1.82 15.89
C TYR A 285 -10.91 2.39 17.18
N LYS A 286 -10.23 1.54 17.95
CA LYS A 286 -9.47 1.91 19.14
C LYS A 286 -7.99 1.70 18.84
N PRO A 287 -7.25 2.76 18.49
CA PRO A 287 -5.83 2.64 18.21
C PRO A 287 -5.05 2.43 19.51
N ILE A 288 -3.90 1.74 19.44
CA ILE A 288 -3.07 1.41 20.61
C ILE A 288 -1.77 2.22 20.55
N PRO A 289 -1.47 3.06 21.56
CA PRO A 289 -0.20 3.75 21.66
C PRO A 289 0.98 2.77 21.68
N VAL A 290 2.06 3.09 21.00
CA VAL A 290 3.23 2.20 20.95
C VAL A 290 3.84 1.98 22.34
N THR A 291 3.81 2.99 23.20
CA THR A 291 4.25 2.87 24.61
C THR A 291 3.48 1.78 25.37
N GLU A 292 2.18 1.62 25.10
CA GLU A 292 1.36 0.56 25.71
C GLU A 292 1.74 -0.82 25.18
N LEU A 293 2.00 -0.96 23.87
CA LEU A 293 2.47 -2.21 23.27
C LEU A 293 3.82 -2.65 23.84
N VAL A 294 4.75 -1.70 24.00
CA VAL A 294 6.06 -1.97 24.60
C VAL A 294 5.92 -2.34 26.08
N GLN A 295 5.11 -1.59 26.84
CA GLN A 295 4.88 -1.86 28.26
C GLN A 295 4.25 -3.24 28.51
N THR A 296 3.21 -3.59 27.75
CA THR A 296 2.53 -4.89 27.87
C THR A 296 3.46 -6.04 27.51
N HIS A 297 4.29 -5.89 26.47
CA HIS A 297 5.34 -6.86 26.17
C HIS A 297 6.33 -7.06 27.33
N LEU A 298 6.83 -5.98 27.93
CA LEU A 298 7.76 -6.06 29.07
C LEU A 298 7.12 -6.73 30.29
N MET A 299 5.82 -6.51 30.50
CA MET A 299 5.04 -7.16 31.56
C MET A 299 4.61 -8.60 31.21
N ARG A 300 4.91 -9.09 29.99
CA ARG A 300 4.44 -10.37 29.46
C ARG A 300 2.91 -10.50 29.52
N SER A 301 2.21 -9.39 29.29
CA SER A 301 0.75 -9.32 29.21
C SER A 301 0.30 -9.03 27.78
N THR A 302 -0.99 -9.22 27.51
CA THR A 302 -1.61 -8.90 26.21
C THR A 302 -2.28 -7.53 26.28
N PRO A 303 -2.09 -6.65 25.28
CA PRO A 303 -2.82 -5.38 25.23
C PRO A 303 -4.32 -5.63 25.08
N ASN A 304 -5.13 -4.65 25.50
CA ASN A 304 -6.56 -4.71 25.24
C ASN A 304 -6.82 -4.53 23.74
N GLN A 305 -7.30 -5.58 23.07
CA GLN A 305 -7.58 -5.57 21.63
C GLN A 305 -9.03 -5.24 21.28
N ASP A 306 -9.88 -4.90 22.26
CA ASP A 306 -11.27 -4.53 22.01
C ASP A 306 -11.36 -3.27 21.15
N GLY A 307 -11.93 -3.41 19.95
CA GLY A 307 -12.06 -2.34 18.97
C GLY A 307 -10.78 -2.03 18.18
N PHE A 308 -9.67 -2.75 18.42
CA PHE A 308 -8.46 -2.64 17.62
C PHE A 308 -8.65 -3.38 16.27
N ILE A 309 -8.19 -2.78 15.18
CA ILE A 309 -8.41 -3.33 13.85
C ILE A 309 -7.36 -4.38 13.52
N ASN A 310 -7.81 -5.58 13.14
CA ASN A 310 -6.96 -6.64 12.62
C ASN A 310 -7.53 -7.13 11.29
N PHE A 311 -6.73 -7.10 10.22
CA PHE A 311 -7.12 -7.62 8.91
C PHE A 311 -6.92 -9.14 8.79
N GLY A 312 -6.19 -9.76 9.73
CA GLY A 312 -6.08 -11.22 9.85
C GLY A 312 -4.92 -11.87 9.11
N TRP A 313 -4.11 -11.13 8.33
CA TRP A 313 -2.91 -11.70 7.70
C TRP A 313 -1.91 -12.15 8.75
N ARG A 314 -1.91 -13.45 9.01
CA ARG A 314 -1.08 -14.47 8.33
C ARG A 314 -1.93 -15.72 8.11
N GLY A 315 -2.89 -15.97 9.01
CA GLY A 315 -3.87 -17.04 8.92
C GLY A 315 -5.01 -16.78 7.93
N TRP A 316 -5.29 -15.51 7.57
CA TRP A 316 -6.35 -15.15 6.63
C TRP A 316 -5.83 -14.33 5.44
N GLU A 317 -6.27 -14.73 4.26
CA GLU A 317 -6.18 -14.03 3.00
C GLU A 317 -7.59 -13.52 2.65
N GLY A 318 -7.90 -12.30 3.07
CA GLY A 318 -9.24 -11.73 2.89
C GLY A 318 -10.31 -12.48 3.67
N GLU A 319 -11.32 -12.98 2.97
CA GLU A 319 -12.37 -13.82 3.55
C GLU A 319 -11.96 -15.28 3.75
N PHE A 320 -10.84 -15.73 3.18
CA PHE A 320 -10.44 -17.12 3.17
C PHE A 320 -9.22 -17.37 4.06
N PRO A 321 -9.06 -18.56 4.65
CA PRO A 321 -7.81 -18.93 5.28
C PRO A 321 -6.68 -18.91 4.26
N THR A 322 -5.52 -18.39 4.67
CA THR A 322 -4.28 -18.51 3.89
C THR A 322 -4.03 -19.98 3.63
N SER A 323 -3.92 -20.35 2.36
CA SER A 323 -3.82 -21.75 1.96
C SER A 323 -2.67 -21.94 0.99
N PHE A 324 -2.07 -23.13 0.98
CA PHE A 324 -1.30 -23.56 -0.18
C PHE A 324 -2.19 -24.43 -1.06
N ILE A 325 -2.04 -24.24 -2.37
CA ILE A 325 -2.82 -24.91 -3.39
C ILE A 325 -1.94 -25.99 -4.03
N ARG A 326 -2.49 -27.20 -4.21
CA ARG A 326 -1.83 -28.32 -4.88
C ARG A 326 -2.80 -28.94 -5.89
N HIS A 327 -2.35 -29.19 -7.11
CA HIS A 327 -3.17 -29.91 -8.09
C HIS A 327 -3.38 -31.37 -7.68
N CYS A 328 -4.60 -31.86 -7.83
CA CYS A 328 -4.93 -33.26 -7.57
C CYS A 328 -4.32 -34.15 -8.66
N SER A 329 -3.54 -35.17 -8.27
CA SER A 329 -2.87 -36.07 -9.23
C SER A 329 -3.84 -36.82 -10.15
N GLU A 330 -4.99 -37.25 -9.63
CA GLU A 330 -6.02 -38.01 -10.38
C GLU A 330 -6.84 -37.13 -11.33
N ASN A 331 -6.97 -35.84 -11.01
CA ASN A 331 -7.69 -34.89 -11.84
C ASN A 331 -7.04 -33.51 -11.74
N PRO A 332 -6.17 -33.15 -12.71
CA PRO A 332 -5.46 -31.87 -12.72
C PRO A 332 -6.37 -30.62 -12.81
N THR A 333 -7.67 -30.79 -13.10
CA THR A 333 -8.65 -29.69 -13.09
C THR A 333 -9.15 -29.36 -11.69
N LEU A 334 -8.82 -30.18 -10.69
CA LEU A 334 -9.17 -29.98 -9.29
C LEU A 334 -7.92 -29.59 -8.48
N ASP A 335 -8.16 -28.76 -7.47
CA ASP A 335 -7.15 -28.27 -6.54
C ASP A 335 -7.45 -28.74 -5.11
N GLU A 336 -6.47 -29.33 -4.45
CA GLU A 336 -6.43 -29.47 -2.99
C GLU A 336 -5.99 -28.13 -2.39
N ARG A 337 -6.72 -27.68 -1.36
CA ARG A 337 -6.40 -26.46 -0.61
C ARG A 337 -6.27 -26.78 0.87
N THR A 338 -5.10 -26.53 1.42
CA THR A 338 -4.81 -26.80 2.83
C THR A 338 -4.50 -25.48 3.54
N MET A 339 -5.13 -25.27 4.70
CA MET A 339 -4.85 -24.10 5.54
C MET A 339 -3.39 -24.13 5.98
N ALA A 340 -2.65 -23.05 5.72
CA ALA A 340 -1.23 -22.96 6.04
C ALA A 340 -0.96 -22.88 7.55
N TYR A 341 -1.84 -22.18 8.28
CA TYR A 341 -1.65 -21.83 9.69
C TYR A 341 -2.95 -22.07 10.48
N TYR A 342 -3.30 -23.34 10.68
CA TYR A 342 -4.61 -23.71 11.25
C TYR A 342 -4.89 -23.05 12.60
N ASN A 343 -3.94 -23.08 13.54
CA ASN A 343 -4.14 -22.53 14.88
C ASN A 343 -4.31 -21.00 14.83
N GLU A 344 -3.51 -20.30 14.03
CA GLU A 344 -3.62 -18.86 13.86
C GLU A 344 -4.93 -18.47 13.17
N THR A 345 -5.40 -19.27 12.20
CA THR A 345 -6.71 -19.09 11.56
C THR A 345 -7.83 -19.14 12.61
N ILE A 346 -7.80 -20.13 13.51
CA ILE A 346 -8.77 -20.25 14.60
C ILE A 346 -8.66 -19.06 15.55
N GLU A 347 -7.46 -18.72 16.02
CA GLU A 347 -7.25 -17.62 16.98
C GLU A 347 -7.73 -16.26 16.41
N THR A 348 -7.39 -15.98 15.15
CA THR A 348 -7.70 -14.69 14.52
C THR A 348 -9.13 -14.61 13.98
N SER A 349 -9.85 -15.74 13.85
CA SER A 349 -11.22 -15.79 13.30
C SER A 349 -12.21 -14.84 13.99
N VAL A 350 -12.09 -14.69 15.31
CA VAL A 350 -12.96 -13.83 16.13
C VAL A 350 -12.39 -12.44 16.39
N ARG A 351 -11.12 -12.20 16.02
CA ARG A 351 -10.40 -10.94 16.27
C ARG A 351 -10.26 -10.07 15.03
N ARG A 352 -10.36 -10.66 13.84
CA ARG A 352 -10.24 -9.93 12.58
C ARG A 352 -11.56 -9.28 12.18
N ILE A 353 -11.48 -8.18 11.44
CA ILE A 353 -12.63 -7.66 10.70
C ILE A 353 -12.81 -8.43 9.38
N GLN A 354 -14.02 -8.43 8.85
CA GLN A 354 -14.27 -8.91 7.50
C GLN A 354 -13.94 -7.79 6.50
N PRO A 355 -13.42 -8.13 5.31
CA PRO A 355 -13.23 -7.14 4.26
C PRO A 355 -14.58 -6.61 3.76
N LEU A 356 -14.58 -5.38 3.24
CA LEU A 356 -15.72 -4.78 2.54
C LEU A 356 -16.08 -5.61 1.30
N ILE A 357 -15.05 -5.99 0.52
CA ILE A 357 -15.12 -6.91 -0.61
C ILE A 357 -13.88 -7.80 -0.64
N SER A 358 -14.05 -9.02 -1.14
CA SER A 358 -12.95 -9.83 -1.68
C SER A 358 -13.29 -10.26 -3.10
N TYR A 359 -12.30 -10.30 -3.98
CA TYR A 359 -12.46 -10.80 -5.35
C TYR A 359 -11.35 -11.77 -5.71
N PHE A 360 -11.73 -12.79 -6.48
CA PHE A 360 -10.91 -13.98 -6.66
C PHE A 360 -9.83 -13.77 -7.71
N HIS A 361 -8.68 -14.42 -7.53
CA HIS A 361 -7.67 -14.56 -8.59
C HIS A 361 -8.19 -15.41 -9.75
N LYS A 362 -9.12 -16.34 -9.49
CA LYS A 362 -9.87 -17.11 -10.49
C LYS A 362 -11.36 -16.90 -10.24
N ASP A 363 -11.98 -16.04 -11.03
CA ASP A 363 -13.43 -15.77 -10.97
C ASP A 363 -14.10 -16.23 -12.27
N SER A 364 -15.08 -17.14 -12.18
CA SER A 364 -15.77 -17.72 -13.34
C SER A 364 -16.97 -16.89 -13.80
N ARG A 365 -17.33 -15.82 -13.08
CA ARG A 365 -18.48 -14.97 -13.42
C ARG A 365 -18.12 -14.07 -14.60
N ALA A 366 -18.96 -14.07 -15.63
CA ALA A 366 -18.68 -13.40 -16.90
C ALA A 366 -18.56 -11.85 -16.82
N ASP A 367 -19.09 -11.23 -15.76
CA ASP A 367 -19.04 -9.79 -15.52
C ASP A 367 -17.93 -9.38 -14.52
N LYS A 368 -17.03 -10.31 -14.19
CA LYS A 368 -15.93 -10.14 -13.23
C LYS A 368 -14.58 -10.34 -13.89
N PHE A 369 -13.52 -10.10 -13.12
CA PHE A 369 -12.15 -10.37 -13.54
C PHE A 369 -11.40 -11.10 -12.43
N GLY A 370 -10.39 -11.89 -12.83
CA GLY A 370 -9.43 -12.48 -11.91
C GLY A 370 -8.43 -11.43 -11.42
N GLY A 371 -8.32 -11.26 -10.10
CA GLY A 371 -7.36 -10.34 -9.49
C GLY A 371 -5.90 -10.75 -9.69
N THR A 372 -5.02 -9.78 -9.82
CA THR A 372 -3.57 -9.95 -9.88
C THR A 372 -2.89 -9.25 -8.72
N SER A 373 -3.18 -7.97 -8.55
CA SER A 373 -2.67 -7.17 -7.44
C SER A 373 -3.44 -5.85 -7.40
N LEU A 374 -4.09 -5.55 -6.28
CA LEU A 374 -4.60 -4.20 -6.02
C LEU A 374 -3.46 -3.16 -6.14
N THR A 375 -3.73 -2.05 -6.82
CA THR A 375 -2.76 -0.95 -6.98
C THR A 375 -3.27 0.42 -6.53
N GLY A 376 -4.56 0.52 -6.19
CA GLY A 376 -5.12 1.75 -5.65
C GLY A 376 -6.57 1.59 -5.21
N VAL A 377 -6.94 2.31 -4.16
CA VAL A 377 -8.31 2.37 -3.61
C VAL A 377 -8.61 3.81 -3.25
N GLN A 378 -9.61 4.41 -3.90
CA GLN A 378 -10.01 5.80 -3.68
C GLN A 378 -11.54 5.93 -3.66
N PRO A 379 -12.12 6.61 -2.66
CA PRO A 379 -13.51 7.03 -2.75
C PRO A 379 -13.67 8.13 -3.80
N TYR A 380 -14.82 8.16 -4.47
CA TYR A 380 -15.17 9.21 -5.42
C TYR A 380 -16.41 9.95 -4.95
N MET A 381 -16.25 11.25 -4.71
CA MET A 381 -17.28 12.15 -4.19
C MET A 381 -17.83 13.11 -5.25
N GLY A 382 -17.29 13.06 -6.47
CA GLY A 382 -17.72 13.91 -7.57
C GLY A 382 -19.08 13.54 -8.14
N THR A 383 -19.69 14.48 -8.86
CA THR A 383 -20.97 14.29 -9.58
C THR A 383 -20.79 14.19 -11.09
N THR A 384 -19.59 14.45 -11.60
CA THR A 384 -19.28 14.46 -13.04
C THR A 384 -19.46 13.10 -13.69
N ILE A 385 -19.15 12.01 -12.96
CA ILE A 385 -19.47 10.61 -13.31
C ILE A 385 -20.56 10.11 -12.34
N PRO A 386 -21.87 10.34 -12.61
CA PRO A 386 -22.95 10.11 -11.64
C PRO A 386 -23.07 8.65 -11.16
N SER A 387 -22.69 7.70 -12.01
CA SER A 387 -22.72 6.27 -11.68
C SER A 387 -21.68 5.87 -10.61
N LEU A 388 -20.66 6.70 -10.38
CA LEU A 388 -19.62 6.45 -9.39
C LEU A 388 -19.79 7.29 -8.12
N THR A 389 -20.69 8.26 -8.08
CA THR A 389 -20.84 9.15 -6.91
C THR A 389 -21.05 8.35 -5.61
N GLY A 390 -20.17 8.57 -4.63
CA GLY A 390 -20.16 7.90 -3.34
C GLY A 390 -19.59 6.48 -3.35
N SER A 391 -19.09 5.99 -4.49
CA SER A 391 -18.49 4.67 -4.61
C SER A 391 -17.02 4.64 -4.18
N ILE A 392 -16.53 3.43 -3.95
CA ILE A 392 -15.11 3.14 -3.77
C ILE A 392 -14.60 2.63 -5.11
N VAL A 393 -13.76 3.42 -5.77
CA VAL A 393 -13.10 3.05 -7.03
C VAL A 393 -11.75 2.44 -6.71
N PHE A 394 -11.39 1.36 -7.38
CA PHE A 394 -10.12 0.69 -7.19
C PHE A 394 -9.53 0.19 -8.51
N THR A 395 -8.22 -0.03 -8.50
CA THR A 395 -7.47 -0.56 -9.63
C THR A 395 -6.82 -1.88 -9.29
N ASP A 396 -6.78 -2.78 -10.27
CA ASP A 396 -5.92 -3.95 -10.26
C ASP A 396 -4.88 -3.81 -11.39
N LEU A 397 -3.65 -4.22 -11.08
CA LEU A 397 -2.48 -4.18 -11.94
C LEU A 397 -2.77 -4.69 -13.37
N ALA A 398 -3.43 -5.84 -13.47
CA ALA A 398 -3.68 -6.55 -14.72
C ALA A 398 -4.83 -7.55 -14.58
N LYS A 399 -5.58 -7.79 -15.65
CA LYS A 399 -6.48 -8.95 -15.69
C LYS A 399 -5.68 -10.24 -15.70
N LYS A 400 -5.97 -11.14 -14.76
CA LYS A 400 -5.49 -12.52 -14.78
C LYS A 400 -6.33 -13.34 -15.77
N GLU A 401 -6.21 -13.04 -17.06
CA GLU A 401 -6.80 -13.84 -18.15
C GLU A 401 -5.67 -14.39 -19.02
N GLU A 402 -5.64 -15.71 -19.24
CA GLU A 402 -4.54 -16.43 -19.92
C GLU A 402 -4.39 -16.09 -21.43
N PHE A 403 -5.27 -15.26 -22.02
CA PHE A 403 -5.37 -15.15 -23.49
C PHE A 403 -5.57 -13.74 -24.09
N GLN A 404 -5.56 -12.65 -23.31
CA GLN A 404 -5.64 -11.29 -23.87
C GLN A 404 -4.27 -10.59 -23.87
N SER A 405 -3.59 -10.67 -25.01
CA SER A 405 -2.49 -9.77 -25.34
C SER A 405 -3.04 -8.59 -26.16
N PRO A 406 -2.73 -7.33 -25.82
CA PRO A 406 -1.82 -6.91 -24.74
C PRO A 406 -2.47 -6.87 -23.36
N VAL A 407 -1.63 -7.00 -22.32
CA VAL A 407 -2.05 -6.91 -20.91
C VAL A 407 -2.64 -5.54 -20.60
N LYS A 408 -3.77 -5.51 -19.90
CA LYS A 408 -4.44 -4.29 -19.43
C LYS A 408 -4.85 -4.39 -17.97
N GLY A 409 -4.61 -3.32 -17.22
CA GLY A 409 -5.12 -3.12 -15.88
C GLY A 409 -6.65 -3.01 -15.86
N VAL A 410 -7.21 -3.12 -14.65
CA VAL A 410 -8.66 -3.06 -14.45
C VAL A 410 -9.00 -1.89 -13.57
N LEU A 411 -10.07 -1.18 -13.93
CA LEU A 411 -10.74 -0.23 -13.07
C LEU A 411 -12.07 -0.86 -12.65
N ALA A 412 -12.38 -0.81 -11.36
CA ALA A 412 -13.62 -1.33 -10.83
C ALA A 412 -14.12 -0.45 -9.68
N PHE A 413 -15.37 -0.63 -9.29
CA PHE A 413 -15.92 0.04 -8.11
C PHE A 413 -16.79 -0.88 -7.29
N THR A 414 -16.94 -0.54 -6.01
CA THR A 414 -17.94 -1.12 -5.12
C THR A 414 -18.64 -0.01 -4.35
N ARG A 415 -19.73 -0.34 -3.66
CA ARG A 415 -20.46 0.56 -2.77
C ARG A 415 -20.67 -0.18 -1.46
N ALA A 416 -20.55 0.54 -0.36
CA ALA A 416 -20.96 -0.01 0.94
C ALA A 416 -22.48 -0.20 0.94
N ALA A 417 -22.92 -1.45 0.97
CA ALA A 417 -24.32 -1.82 1.06
C ALA A 417 -24.86 -1.46 2.44
N LEU A 418 -26.01 -0.80 2.46
CA LEU A 418 -26.72 -0.42 3.69
C LEU A 418 -27.63 -1.55 4.20
N ASP A 419 -27.81 -2.63 3.43
CA ASP A 419 -28.76 -3.71 3.70
C ASP A 419 -28.12 -4.94 4.37
N GLY A 420 -26.84 -4.85 4.75
CA GLY A 420 -26.11 -5.93 5.42
C GLY A 420 -25.76 -7.12 4.52
N LYS A 421 -26.03 -7.05 3.21
CA LYS A 421 -25.53 -8.04 2.26
C LYS A 421 -24.05 -7.83 2.00
N ARG A 422 -23.36 -8.92 1.65
CA ARG A 422 -21.98 -8.81 1.17
C ARG A 422 -21.93 -7.93 -0.06
N ASN A 423 -20.99 -6.99 -0.06
CA ASN A 423 -20.77 -6.15 -1.22
C ASN A 423 -20.14 -6.99 -2.33
N ASP A 424 -20.42 -6.61 -3.55
CA ASP A 424 -19.75 -7.10 -4.73
C ASP A 424 -19.17 -5.89 -5.48
N PHE A 425 -18.37 -6.14 -6.50
CA PHE A 425 -17.77 -5.09 -7.32
C PHE A 425 -18.32 -5.08 -8.74
N HIS A 426 -18.13 -3.98 -9.45
CA HIS A 426 -18.50 -3.83 -10.85
C HIS A 426 -17.31 -3.31 -11.63
N VAL A 427 -17.01 -3.96 -12.75
CA VAL A 427 -15.95 -3.52 -13.66
C VAL A 427 -16.38 -2.24 -14.37
N ILE A 428 -15.47 -1.27 -14.44
CA ILE A 428 -15.62 -0.04 -15.19
C ILE A 428 -14.98 -0.24 -16.56
N GLU A 429 -15.77 -0.10 -17.62
CA GLU A 429 -15.26 -0.14 -18.99
C GLU A 429 -14.56 1.19 -19.31
N THR A 430 -13.30 1.12 -19.75
CA THR A 430 -12.51 2.29 -20.14
C THR A 430 -12.47 2.40 -21.65
N ASN A 431 -12.77 3.58 -22.19
CA ASN A 431 -12.84 3.81 -23.64
C ASN A 431 -11.56 4.47 -24.19
N TYR A 432 -10.40 3.90 -23.85
CA TYR A 432 -9.10 4.36 -24.36
C TYR A 432 -8.39 3.22 -25.07
N ASP A 433 -7.92 3.50 -26.28
CA ASP A 433 -7.17 2.52 -27.07
C ASP A 433 -5.67 2.63 -26.79
N PHE A 434 -5.15 1.65 -26.04
CA PHE A 434 -3.72 1.48 -25.80
C PHE A 434 -2.99 0.83 -26.99
N GLY A 435 -3.69 0.51 -28.08
CA GLY A 435 -3.17 -0.19 -29.23
C GLY A 435 -2.64 -1.58 -28.84
N SER A 436 -1.46 -1.93 -29.35
CA SER A 436 -0.76 -3.19 -29.04
C SER A 436 0.13 -3.11 -27.79
N GLN A 437 0.15 -1.97 -27.08
CA GLN A 437 0.99 -1.78 -25.91
C GLN A 437 0.34 -2.36 -24.66
N ALA A 438 1.16 -2.93 -23.77
CA ALA A 438 0.72 -3.26 -22.42
C ALA A 438 0.37 -1.97 -21.65
N ALA A 439 -0.60 -2.06 -20.77
CA ALA A 439 -1.10 -0.93 -19.99
C ALA A 439 -1.41 -1.38 -18.56
N TYR A 440 -0.38 -1.46 -17.73
CA TYR A 440 -0.51 -1.83 -16.33
C TYR A 440 -0.99 -0.63 -15.51
N TYR A 441 -1.99 -0.82 -14.65
CA TYR A 441 -2.53 0.27 -13.82
C TYR A 441 -1.75 0.31 -12.50
N MET A 442 -0.87 1.30 -12.34
CA MET A 442 0.11 1.39 -11.24
C MET A 442 -0.42 2.10 -10.00
N SER A 443 -1.29 3.08 -10.17
CA SER A 443 -1.71 3.95 -9.08
C SER A 443 -3.04 4.64 -9.37
N LEU A 444 -3.80 4.91 -8.31
CA LEU A 444 -5.06 5.65 -8.35
C LEU A 444 -5.00 6.78 -7.31
N GLY A 445 -5.16 8.02 -7.78
CA GLY A 445 -5.20 9.22 -6.94
C GLY A 445 -6.46 10.04 -7.14
N THR A 446 -6.65 11.03 -6.28
CA THR A 446 -7.78 11.97 -6.32
C THR A 446 -7.29 13.39 -6.11
N ASN A 447 -8.14 14.36 -6.49
CA ASN A 447 -7.97 15.74 -6.01
C ASN A 447 -8.46 15.89 -4.55
N GLY A 448 -8.18 17.02 -3.90
CA GLY A 448 -8.38 17.17 -2.45
C GLY A 448 -9.83 16.96 -1.97
N ASP A 449 -10.83 17.29 -2.79
CA ASP A 449 -12.25 17.07 -2.49
C ASP A 449 -12.81 15.76 -3.08
N GLN A 450 -11.95 14.93 -3.69
CA GLN A 450 -12.28 13.63 -4.27
C GLN A 450 -13.32 13.69 -5.39
N THR A 451 -13.42 14.83 -6.09
CA THR A 451 -14.32 15.01 -7.23
C THR A 451 -13.71 14.62 -8.58
N ARG A 452 -12.39 14.40 -8.62
CA ARG A 452 -11.63 13.93 -9.79
C ARG A 452 -10.78 12.73 -9.43
N LEU A 453 -10.60 11.82 -10.39
CA LEU A 453 -9.76 10.64 -10.28
C LEU A 453 -8.62 10.71 -11.30
N TYR A 454 -7.43 10.32 -10.86
CA TYR A 454 -6.23 10.25 -11.67
C TYR A 454 -5.67 8.83 -11.68
N LEU A 455 -5.33 8.34 -12.86
CA LEU A 455 -4.81 6.99 -13.08
C LEU A 455 -3.38 7.06 -13.61
N GLY A 456 -2.45 6.39 -12.93
CA GLY A 456 -1.10 6.15 -13.42
C GLY A 456 -1.04 4.84 -14.17
N VAL A 457 -0.64 4.88 -15.45
CA VAL A 457 -0.49 3.69 -16.30
C VAL A 457 0.96 3.54 -16.72
N TYR A 458 1.46 2.30 -16.76
CA TYR A 458 2.82 1.99 -17.19
C TYR A 458 2.84 0.90 -18.26
N GLY A 459 3.76 1.02 -19.21
CA GLY A 459 3.88 0.10 -20.35
C GLY A 459 4.69 -1.18 -20.12
N SER A 460 5.20 -1.41 -18.91
CA SER A 460 6.07 -2.56 -18.58
C SER A 460 5.91 -2.96 -17.11
N MET A 461 6.37 -4.15 -16.74
CA MET A 461 6.58 -4.54 -15.34
C MET A 461 8.01 -4.30 -14.86
N LYS A 462 8.91 -3.88 -15.77
CA LYS A 462 10.31 -3.62 -15.46
C LYS A 462 10.49 -2.19 -14.99
N VAL A 463 11.00 -2.03 -13.78
CA VAL A 463 11.32 -0.71 -13.21
C VAL A 463 12.42 0.02 -13.99
N THR A 464 13.23 -0.73 -14.76
CA THR A 464 14.31 -0.24 -15.61
C THR A 464 13.88 0.14 -17.03
N ASP A 465 12.63 -0.13 -17.43
CA ASP A 465 12.09 0.33 -18.71
C ASP A 465 11.63 1.78 -18.59
N PHE A 466 12.55 2.73 -18.72
CA PHE A 466 12.29 4.14 -18.44
C PHE A 466 11.27 4.79 -19.39
N ASN A 467 10.58 5.82 -18.87
CA ASN A 467 9.69 6.73 -19.59
C ASN A 467 8.47 6.03 -20.25
N LYS A 468 7.99 4.92 -19.69
CA LYS A 468 6.81 4.18 -20.17
C LYS A 468 5.50 4.60 -19.48
N GLY A 469 5.52 5.63 -18.65
CA GLY A 469 4.39 6.07 -17.84
C GLY A 469 3.56 7.16 -18.48
N THR A 470 2.24 7.05 -18.32
CA THR A 470 1.26 8.08 -18.69
C THR A 470 0.27 8.28 -17.55
N ILE A 471 -0.05 9.55 -17.27
CA ILE A 471 -1.06 9.94 -16.28
C ILE A 471 -2.33 10.32 -17.02
N PHE A 472 -3.45 9.77 -16.57
CA PHE A 472 -4.78 10.03 -17.11
C PHE A 472 -5.68 10.66 -16.06
N GLU A 473 -6.60 11.53 -16.51
CA GLU A 473 -7.81 11.84 -15.75
C GLU A 473 -8.92 10.89 -16.19
N ILE A 474 -9.66 10.33 -15.24
CA ILE A 474 -10.85 9.54 -15.52
C ILE A 474 -12.02 10.50 -15.65
N VAL A 475 -12.62 10.55 -16.84
CA VAL A 475 -13.72 11.46 -17.19
C VAL A 475 -14.93 10.68 -17.72
N PRO A 476 -16.13 11.28 -17.84
CA PRO A 476 -17.33 10.58 -18.29
C PRO A 476 -17.23 9.87 -19.66
#